data_AF-A0A060BWL6-F1
#
_entry.id   AF-A0A060BWL6-F1
#
_cell.length_a   1.000
_cell.length_b   1.000
_cell.length_c   1.000
_cell.angle_alpha   90.00
_cell.angle_beta   90.00
_cell.angle_gamma   90.00
#
_symmetry.space_group_name_H-M   'P 1'
#
loop_
_entity.id
_entity.type
_entity.pdbx_description
1 polymer ?
#
loop_
_entity_poly.entity_id
_entity_poly.type
_entity_poly.pdbx_seq_one_letter_code
_entity_poly.pdbx_strand_id
1 'polypeptide(L)'
;LSEGLPLALGEAALTGAPVVCTDVGASLRVLSDPDDFSRFSAVVAPNDALALAKAQITMLGLLGEWSKYAEDDAPPPVLTSSPTPDDVAKITRRMYEKSEHRRKLGMMTRKIVQKSFSGDRYLREHEQMLWIGKSAKIMANRPHVNLQEPTDVATALQQTL
;
A
#
# COMPACT_ATOMS: atom_id res chain seq x y z
N LEU A 1 -14.17 -11.22 -10.27
CA LEU A 1 -12.87 -10.57 -10.49
C LEU A 1 -12.64 -9.63 -9.31
N SER A 2 -11.97 -10.11 -8.26
CA SER A 2 -11.63 -9.29 -7.10
C SER A 2 -10.55 -8.31 -7.54
N GLU A 3 -10.88 -7.03 -7.46
CA GLU A 3 -10.15 -5.83 -7.90
C GLU A 3 -8.67 -6.02 -8.26
N GLY A 4 -8.29 -5.50 -9.44
CA GLY A 4 -6.90 -5.40 -9.87
C GLY A 4 -6.08 -4.46 -8.97
N LEU A 5 -5.00 -3.88 -9.50
CA LEU A 5 -4.20 -2.92 -8.75
C LEU A 5 -5.11 -1.80 -8.19
N PRO A 6 -5.14 -1.53 -6.88
CA PRO A 6 -6.11 -0.63 -6.25
C PRO A 6 -5.73 0.85 -6.48
N LEU A 7 -5.65 1.24 -7.75
CA LEU A 7 -5.27 2.58 -8.19
C LEU A 7 -6.25 3.62 -7.65
N ALA A 8 -7.55 3.33 -7.66
CA ALA A 8 -8.57 4.22 -7.11
C ALA A 8 -8.34 4.52 -5.61
N LEU A 9 -7.85 3.54 -4.85
CA LEU A 9 -7.51 3.72 -3.43
C LEU A 9 -6.29 4.64 -3.26
N GLY A 10 -5.28 4.43 -4.10
CA GLY A 10 -4.10 5.30 -4.15
C GLY A 10 -4.46 6.73 -4.55
N GLU A 11 -5.27 6.91 -5.59
CA GLU A 11 -5.76 8.21 -6.06
C GLU A 11 -6.57 8.93 -4.98
N ALA A 12 -7.49 8.23 -4.31
CA ALA A 12 -8.25 8.79 -3.20
C ALA A 12 -7.32 9.27 -2.07
N ALA A 13 -6.33 8.47 -1.68
CA ALA A 13 -5.35 8.87 -0.68
C ALA A 13 -4.46 10.04 -1.15
N LEU A 14 -4.14 10.13 -2.45
CA LEU A 14 -3.35 11.23 -3.02
C LEU A 14 -4.07 12.58 -2.94
N THR A 15 -5.41 12.59 -2.88
CA THR A 15 -6.17 13.83 -2.61
C THR A 15 -5.92 14.39 -1.20
N GLY A 16 -5.39 13.58 -0.28
CA GLY A 16 -5.26 13.92 1.13
C GLY A 16 -6.54 13.71 1.94
N ALA A 17 -7.54 13.04 1.36
CA ALA A 17 -8.74 12.62 2.08
C ALA A 17 -8.44 11.40 2.98
N PRO A 18 -9.10 11.28 4.14
CA PRO A 18 -9.09 10.05 4.92
C PRO A 18 -9.75 8.91 4.13
N VAL A 19 -9.14 7.71 4.16
CA VAL A 19 -9.62 6.56 3.39
C VAL A 19 -10.10 5.45 4.32
N VAL A 20 -11.25 4.88 3.98
CA VAL A 20 -11.80 3.68 4.62
C VAL A 20 -12.18 2.70 3.50
N CYS A 21 -11.65 1.48 3.55
CA CYS A 21 -11.88 0.49 2.50
C CYS A 21 -11.97 -0.93 3.07
N THR A 22 -12.43 -1.87 2.25
CA THR A 22 -12.36 -3.29 2.56
C THR A 22 -10.97 -3.86 2.23
N ASP A 23 -10.60 -4.94 2.89
CA ASP A 23 -9.37 -5.68 2.64
C ASP A 23 -9.54 -6.60 1.44
N VAL A 24 -9.42 -6.00 0.26
CA VAL A 24 -9.46 -6.70 -1.03
C VAL A 24 -8.26 -6.29 -1.88
N GLY A 25 -7.75 -7.25 -2.67
CA GLY A 25 -6.59 -7.04 -3.53
C GLY A 25 -5.33 -6.67 -2.73
N ALA A 26 -4.73 -5.52 -3.06
CA ALA A 26 -3.52 -5.00 -2.41
C ALA A 26 -3.81 -3.84 -1.43
N SER A 27 -5.06 -3.62 -1.01
CA SER A 27 -5.48 -2.43 -0.25
C SER A 27 -4.65 -2.19 1.01
N LEU A 28 -4.42 -3.23 1.81
CA LEU A 28 -3.58 -3.14 3.01
C LEU A 28 -2.14 -2.71 2.67
N ARG A 29 -1.56 -3.24 1.59
CA ARG A 29 -0.19 -2.94 1.16
C ARG A 29 -0.04 -1.52 0.61
N VAL A 30 -1.09 -0.97 0.01
CA VAL A 30 -1.09 0.40 -0.54
C VAL A 30 -1.14 1.44 0.57
N LEU A 31 -1.94 1.18 1.62
CA LEU A 31 -2.21 2.13 2.69
C LEU A 31 -1.25 2.01 3.90
N SER A 32 -0.33 1.05 3.85
CA SER A 32 0.68 0.85 4.91
C SER A 32 2.03 1.40 4.47
N ASP A 33 2.75 2.03 5.39
CA ASP A 33 4.12 2.47 5.15
C ASP A 33 5.00 1.25 4.86
N PRO A 34 5.81 1.27 3.79
CA PRO A 34 6.64 0.13 3.41
C PRO A 34 7.79 -0.16 4.39
N ASP A 35 8.16 0.78 5.27
CA ASP A 35 9.28 0.64 6.20
C ASP A 35 8.85 0.11 7.57
N ASP A 36 7.77 0.65 8.15
CA ASP A 36 7.32 0.32 9.52
C ASP A 36 5.89 -0.25 9.60
N PHE A 37 5.21 -0.37 8.47
CA PHE A 37 3.84 -0.88 8.35
C PHE A 37 2.79 -0.04 9.10
N SER A 38 3.11 1.21 9.45
CA SER A 38 2.15 2.15 10.01
C SER A 38 1.07 2.53 9.00
N ARG A 39 -0.12 2.88 9.49
CA ARG A 39 -1.30 3.13 8.66
C ARG A 39 -2.18 4.21 9.28
N PHE A 40 -2.65 5.13 8.42
CA PHE A 40 -3.51 6.26 8.79
C PHE A 40 -4.89 6.17 8.11
N SER A 41 -5.25 4.96 7.69
CA SER A 41 -6.52 4.61 7.03
C SER A 41 -7.11 3.37 7.70
N ALA A 42 -8.44 3.21 7.59
CA ALA A 42 -9.12 2.04 8.13
C ALA A 42 -9.33 0.99 7.03
N VAL A 43 -8.88 -0.23 7.30
CA VAL A 43 -9.06 -1.39 6.44
C VAL A 43 -9.90 -2.41 7.20
N VAL A 44 -11.01 -2.83 6.60
CA VAL A 44 -12.03 -3.70 7.22
C VAL A 44 -12.15 -5.00 6.43
N ALA A 45 -12.50 -6.12 7.07
CA ALA A 45 -12.73 -7.36 6.36
C ALA A 45 -13.79 -7.21 5.25
N PRO A 46 -13.62 -7.88 4.10
CA PRO A 46 -14.63 -7.87 3.04
C PRO A 46 -15.94 -8.49 3.53
N ASN A 47 -17.05 -8.09 2.91
CA ASN A 47 -18.42 -8.56 3.21
C ASN A 47 -18.94 -8.21 4.63
N ASP A 48 -18.27 -7.34 5.39
CA ASP A 48 -18.78 -6.81 6.66
C ASP A 48 -19.22 -5.34 6.54
N ALA A 49 -20.46 -5.13 6.11
CA ALA A 49 -21.02 -3.79 5.91
C ALA A 49 -21.13 -2.99 7.23
N LEU A 50 -21.39 -3.68 8.35
CA LEU A 50 -21.52 -3.03 9.66
C LEU A 50 -20.16 -2.51 10.14
N ALA A 51 -19.11 -3.31 10.01
CA ALA A 51 -17.77 -2.89 10.36
C ALA A 51 -17.29 -1.75 9.44
N LEU A 52 -17.63 -1.78 8.15
CA LEU A 52 -17.29 -0.68 7.23
C LEU A 52 -17.97 0.62 7.64
N ALA A 53 -19.28 0.60 7.94
CA ALA A 53 -20.02 1.76 8.40
C ALA A 53 -19.45 2.31 9.73
N LYS A 54 -19.13 1.43 10.69
CA LYS A 54 -18.48 1.83 11.94
C LYS A 54 -17.12 2.47 11.70
N ALA A 55 -16.30 1.91 10.80
CA ALA A 55 -15.00 2.47 10.46
C ALA A 55 -15.13 3.87 9.83
N GLN A 56 -16.11 4.10 8.95
CA GLN A 56 -16.40 5.42 8.39
C GLN A 56 -16.75 6.44 9.48
N ILE A 57 -17.68 6.10 10.38
CA ILE A 57 -18.10 6.97 11.49
C ILE A 57 -16.91 7.27 12.41
N THR A 58 -16.15 6.23 12.78
CA THR A 58 -15.00 6.35 13.68
C THR A 58 -13.91 7.24 13.07
N MET A 59 -13.64 7.11 11.77
CA MET A 59 -12.69 7.94 11.04
C MET A 59 -13.17 9.39 10.92
N LEU A 60 -14.45 9.59 10.56
CA LEU A 60 -15.04 10.94 10.44
C LEU A 60 -14.99 11.70 11.77
N GLY A 61 -15.29 11.03 12.88
CA GLY A 61 -15.27 11.61 14.22
C GLY A 61 -13.91 11.59 14.92
N LEU A 62 -12.86 11.01 14.32
CA LEU A 62 -11.59 10.69 14.99
C LEU A 62 -11.82 10.05 16.38
N LEU A 63 -12.57 8.96 16.39
CA LEU A 63 -12.88 8.18 17.59
C LEU A 63 -11.91 7.00 17.74
N GLY A 64 -11.95 6.33 18.89
CA GLY A 64 -11.16 5.11 19.13
C GLY A 64 -9.67 5.31 18.89
N GLU A 65 -9.06 4.49 18.05
CA GLU A 65 -7.62 4.56 17.71
C GLU A 65 -7.20 5.89 17.05
N TRP A 66 -8.13 6.58 16.40
CA TRP A 66 -7.87 7.84 15.71
C TRP A 66 -7.90 9.07 16.63
N SER A 67 -8.41 8.91 17.85
CA SER A 67 -8.52 10.00 18.83
C SER A 67 -7.18 10.60 19.23
N LYS A 68 -6.10 9.83 19.15
CA LYS A 68 -4.72 10.32 19.37
C LYS A 68 -4.29 11.41 18.38
N TYR A 69 -4.97 11.54 17.24
CA TYR A 69 -4.74 12.59 16.25
C TYR A 69 -5.73 13.76 16.38
N ALA A 70 -6.66 13.69 17.33
CA ALA A 70 -7.70 14.70 17.52
C ALA A 70 -7.30 15.81 18.50
N GLU A 71 -6.15 15.68 19.18
CA GLU A 71 -5.64 16.69 20.14
C GLU A 71 -6.70 17.06 21.19
N ASP A 72 -7.37 16.08 21.79
CA ASP A 72 -8.40 16.33 22.80
C ASP A 72 -7.83 16.41 24.22
N ASP A 73 -8.31 17.37 24.99
CA ASP A 73 -8.06 17.46 26.44
C ASP A 73 -8.95 16.51 27.26
N ALA A 74 -10.07 16.08 26.67
CA ALA A 74 -11.07 15.21 27.29
C ALA A 74 -11.25 13.90 26.50
N PRO A 75 -11.70 12.81 27.16
CA PRO A 75 -11.94 11.55 26.47
C PRO A 75 -12.92 11.70 25.30
N PRO A 76 -12.63 11.10 24.13
CA PRO A 76 -13.52 11.16 22.97
C PRO A 76 -14.81 10.36 23.24
N PRO A 77 -15.92 10.70 22.58
CA PRO A 77 -17.14 9.89 22.65
C PRO A 77 -16.91 8.49 22.09
N VAL A 78 -17.59 7.50 22.65
CA VAL A 78 -17.48 6.09 22.24
C VAL A 78 -18.68 5.72 21.37
N LEU A 79 -18.41 5.15 20.20
CA LEU A 79 -19.46 4.58 19.34
C LEU A 79 -19.90 3.23 19.91
N THR A 80 -21.07 3.20 20.56
CA THR A 80 -21.66 1.97 21.11
C THR A 80 -22.37 1.15 20.02
N SER A 81 -22.75 -0.10 20.32
CA SER A 81 -23.53 -0.94 19.41
C SER A 81 -24.96 -0.44 19.19
N SER A 82 -25.46 0.41 20.09
CA SER A 82 -26.82 0.95 20.07
C SER A 82 -26.77 2.40 20.55
N PRO A 83 -26.31 3.33 19.71
CA PRO A 83 -26.13 4.73 20.09
C PRO A 83 -27.48 5.40 20.35
N THR A 84 -27.54 6.20 21.41
CA THR A 84 -28.71 7.05 21.70
C THR A 84 -28.75 8.27 20.76
N PRO A 85 -29.90 8.96 20.62
CA PRO A 85 -29.96 10.21 19.86
C PRO A 85 -28.93 11.26 20.31
N ASP A 86 -28.66 11.32 21.62
CA ASP A 86 -27.65 12.23 22.19
C ASP A 86 -26.23 11.82 21.78
N ASP A 87 -25.92 10.52 21.73
CA ASP A 87 -24.63 10.03 21.25
C ASP A 87 -24.43 10.39 19.77
N VAL A 88 -25.47 10.20 18.96
CA VAL A 88 -25.45 10.56 17.53
C VAL A 88 -25.20 12.06 17.37
N ALA A 89 -25.88 12.92 18.15
CA ALA A 89 -25.69 14.36 18.09
C ALA A 89 -24.25 14.76 18.47
N LYS A 90 -23.70 14.19 19.55
CA LYS A 90 -22.32 14.45 20.00
C LYS A 90 -21.29 14.02 18.96
N ILE A 91 -21.42 12.80 18.42
CA ILE A 91 -20.51 12.27 17.42
C ILE A 91 -20.60 13.11 16.13
N THR A 92 -21.81 13.41 15.66
CA THR A 92 -22.03 14.21 14.44
C THR A 92 -21.40 15.58 14.58
N ARG A 93 -21.63 16.28 15.70
CA ARG A 93 -21.00 17.58 15.97
C ARG A 93 -19.48 17.48 15.91
N ARG A 94 -18.91 16.45 16.55
CA ARG A 94 -17.47 16.21 16.55
C ARG A 94 -16.90 15.95 15.15
N MET A 95 -17.63 15.28 14.25
CA MET A 95 -17.18 15.08 12.85
C MET A 95 -16.89 16.40 12.14
N TYR A 96 -17.66 17.45 12.42
CA TYR A 96 -17.42 18.77 11.84
C TYR A 96 -16.31 19.54 12.57
N GLU A 97 -16.31 19.51 13.91
CA GLU A 97 -15.30 20.19 14.74
C GLU A 97 -13.87 19.69 14.49
N LYS A 98 -13.70 18.39 14.21
CA LYS A 98 -12.39 17.77 13.97
C LYS A 98 -12.00 17.67 12.48
N SER A 99 -12.64 18.45 11.62
CA SER A 99 -12.36 18.47 10.17
C SER A 99 -10.89 18.72 9.82
N GLU A 100 -10.25 19.72 10.42
CA GLU A 100 -8.83 20.03 10.18
C GLU A 100 -7.89 18.91 10.65
N HIS A 101 -8.18 18.30 11.80
CA HIS A 101 -7.42 17.16 12.32
C HIS A 101 -7.54 15.95 11.40
N ARG A 102 -8.74 15.69 10.89
CA ARG A 102 -9.00 14.63 9.92
C ARG A 102 -8.30 14.89 8.58
N ARG A 103 -8.20 16.16 8.17
CA ARG A 103 -7.39 16.56 7.02
C ARG A 103 -5.91 16.26 7.25
N LYS A 104 -5.36 16.58 8.43
CA LYS A 104 -3.98 16.22 8.79
C LYS A 104 -3.76 14.70 8.67
N LEU A 105 -4.69 13.89 9.19
CA LEU A 105 -4.63 12.43 9.10
C LEU A 105 -4.60 11.94 7.64
N GLY A 106 -5.49 12.44 6.78
CA GLY A 106 -5.50 12.09 5.35
C GLY A 106 -4.22 12.53 4.62
N MET A 107 -3.63 13.66 5.01
CA MET A 107 -2.32 14.08 4.50
C MET A 107 -1.17 13.15 4.95
N MET A 108 -1.29 12.45 6.07
CA MET A 108 -0.33 11.42 6.48
C MET A 108 -0.48 10.17 5.60
N THR A 109 -1.72 9.73 5.31
CA THR A 109 -1.97 8.65 4.34
C THR A 109 -1.40 8.99 2.96
N ARG A 110 -1.58 10.24 2.50
CA ARG A 110 -1.00 10.72 1.24
C ARG A 110 0.52 10.50 1.17
N LYS A 111 1.25 10.78 2.26
CA LYS A 111 2.70 10.58 2.31
C LYS A 111 3.08 9.11 2.15
N ILE A 112 2.34 8.21 2.82
CA ILE A 112 2.53 6.76 2.65
C ILE A 112 2.32 6.37 1.19
N VAL A 113 1.23 6.79 0.57
CA VAL A 113 0.92 6.41 -0.81
C VAL A 113 1.94 6.98 -1.79
N GLN A 114 2.40 8.22 -1.61
CA GLN A 114 3.46 8.80 -2.44
C GLN A 114 4.77 8.01 -2.39
N LYS A 115 5.08 7.42 -1.22
CA LYS A 115 6.25 6.55 -1.04
C LYS A 115 6.04 5.16 -1.63
N SER A 116 4.87 4.56 -1.41
CA SER A 116 4.55 3.20 -1.84
C SER A 116 4.25 3.08 -3.34
N PHE A 117 3.63 4.12 -3.92
CA PHE A 117 3.09 4.18 -5.29
C PHE A 117 3.75 5.32 -6.10
N SER A 118 5.09 5.33 -6.17
CA SER A 118 5.80 6.22 -7.09
C SER A 118 5.94 5.58 -8.47
N GLY A 119 5.79 6.39 -9.52
CA GLY A 119 6.04 5.95 -10.90
C GLY A 119 7.46 5.42 -11.09
N ASP A 120 8.44 6.03 -10.40
CA ASP A 120 9.84 5.59 -10.43
C ASP A 120 10.02 4.16 -9.92
N ARG A 121 9.36 3.82 -8.81
CA ARG A 121 9.38 2.46 -8.27
C ARG A 121 8.79 1.48 -9.28
N TYR A 122 7.62 1.81 -9.83
CA TYR A 122 6.95 0.94 -10.81
C TYR A 122 7.82 0.70 -12.04
N LEU A 123 8.40 1.76 -12.62
CA LEU A 123 9.30 1.66 -13.77
C LEU A 123 10.55 0.85 -13.45
N ARG A 124 11.15 1.06 -12.28
CA ARG A 124 12.36 0.33 -11.87
C ARG A 124 12.09 -1.15 -11.66
N GLU A 125 10.99 -1.52 -11.01
CA GLU A 125 10.59 -2.92 -10.82
C GLU A 125 10.33 -3.59 -12.19
N HIS A 126 9.67 -2.89 -13.13
CA HIS A 126 9.43 -3.40 -14.49
C HIS A 126 10.73 -3.58 -15.28
N GLU A 127 11.63 -2.59 -15.22
CA GLU A 127 12.94 -2.66 -15.85
C GLU A 127 13.74 -3.86 -15.34
N GLN A 128 13.78 -4.06 -14.02
CA GLN A 128 14.45 -5.19 -13.39
C GLN A 128 13.88 -6.54 -13.86
N MET A 129 12.55 -6.67 -13.93
CA MET A 129 11.93 -7.89 -14.45
C MET A 129 12.34 -8.15 -15.91
N LEU A 130 12.38 -7.12 -16.76
CA LEU A 130 12.82 -7.26 -18.15
C LEU A 130 14.28 -7.70 -18.24
N TRP A 131 15.16 -7.14 -17.40
CA TRP A 131 16.57 -7.54 -17.32
C TRP A 131 16.74 -8.99 -16.85
N ILE A 132 16.01 -9.42 -15.82
CA ILE A 132 16.02 -10.80 -15.33
C ILE A 132 15.54 -11.75 -16.43
N GLY A 133 14.42 -11.43 -17.09
CA GLY A 133 13.88 -12.24 -18.19
C GLY A 133 14.85 -12.35 -19.38
N LYS A 134 15.48 -11.24 -19.77
CA LYS A 134 16.54 -11.23 -20.80
C LYS A 134 17.72 -12.09 -20.39
N SER A 135 18.21 -11.93 -19.16
CA SER A 135 19.36 -12.68 -18.64
C SER A 135 19.08 -14.18 -18.58
N ALA A 136 17.90 -14.57 -18.08
CA ALA A 136 17.46 -15.96 -18.06
C ALA A 136 17.39 -16.57 -19.47
N LYS A 137 16.86 -15.83 -20.44
CA LYS A 137 16.82 -16.27 -21.86
C LYS A 137 18.22 -16.44 -22.44
N ILE A 138 19.14 -15.51 -22.16
CA ILE A 138 20.53 -15.60 -22.61
C ILE A 138 21.23 -16.82 -21.99
N MET A 139 21.01 -17.07 -20.69
CA MET A 139 21.59 -18.23 -20.00
C MET A 139 21.04 -19.55 -20.55
N ALA A 140 19.72 -19.63 -20.80
CA ALA A 140 19.09 -20.83 -21.34
C ALA A 140 19.53 -21.13 -22.79
N ASN A 141 19.75 -20.10 -23.59
CA ASN A 141 20.19 -20.23 -24.98
C ASN A 141 21.71 -20.14 -25.15
N ARG A 142 22.47 -20.11 -24.04
CA ARG A 142 23.92 -20.11 -24.11
C ARG A 142 24.30 -21.46 -24.71
N PRO A 143 24.95 -21.50 -25.89
CA PRO A 143 25.42 -22.77 -26.42
C PRO A 143 26.32 -23.37 -25.34
N HIS A 144 26.11 -24.65 -25.03
CA HIS A 144 27.12 -25.42 -24.32
C HIS A 144 28.37 -25.34 -25.19
N VAL A 145 29.28 -24.43 -24.86
CA VAL A 145 30.64 -24.51 -25.33
C VAL A 145 31.12 -25.82 -24.73
N ASN A 146 31.11 -26.88 -25.54
CA ASN A 146 31.98 -28.01 -25.29
C ASN A 146 33.37 -27.39 -25.18
N LEU A 147 33.85 -27.28 -23.94
CA LEU A 147 35.28 -27.16 -23.66
C LEU A 147 35.92 -28.50 -24.06
N GLN A 148 35.86 -28.80 -25.36
CA GLN A 148 36.77 -29.68 -26.07
C GLN A 148 37.69 -28.76 -26.87
N GLU A 149 38.35 -27.83 -26.18
CA GLU A 149 39.66 -27.43 -26.67
C GLU A 149 40.57 -28.65 -26.51
N PRO A 150 41.27 -29.10 -27.57
CA PRO A 150 42.21 -30.19 -27.44
C PRO A 150 43.29 -29.75 -26.45
N THR A 151 43.38 -30.51 -25.36
CA THR A 151 44.27 -30.37 -24.20
C THR A 151 45.77 -30.45 -24.49
N ASP A 152 46.21 -30.26 -25.73
CA ASP A 152 47.62 -30.46 -26.09
C ASP A 152 48.16 -29.41 -27.08
N VAL A 153 49.11 -28.62 -26.57
CA VAL A 153 49.88 -27.57 -27.26
C VAL A 153 50.55 -28.12 -28.54
N ALA A 154 50.82 -29.43 -28.60
CA ALA A 154 51.39 -30.09 -29.76
C ALA A 154 50.50 -30.01 -31.03
N THR A 155 49.17 -29.97 -30.87
CA THR A 155 48.23 -30.00 -32.01
C THR A 155 48.10 -28.63 -32.69
N ALA A 156 48.28 -27.53 -31.94
CA ALA A 156 48.17 -26.17 -32.46
C ALA A 156 49.38 -25.76 -33.34
N LEU A 157 50.56 -26.32 -33.07
CA LEU A 157 51.80 -26.01 -33.79
C LEU A 157 51.92 -26.69 -35.17
N GLN A 158 51.18 -27.77 -35.42
CA GLN A 158 51.20 -28.47 -36.72
C GLN A 158 50.39 -27.76 -37.82
N GLN A 159 49.51 -26.83 -37.47
CA GLN A 159 48.63 -26.14 -38.44
C GLN A 159 49.21 -24.82 -38.96
N THR A 160 50.44 -24.46 -38.58
CA THR A 160 51.08 -23.18 -38.93
C THR A 160 52.30 -23.29 -39.84
N LEU A 161 52.57 -24.48 -40.41
CA LEU A 161 53.52 -24.69 -41.52
C LEU A 161 52.75 -25.10 -42.79
#